data_AF-A0A6F9AFY2-F1
#
_entry.id   AF-A0A6F9AFY2-F1
#
_cell.length_a   1.000
_cell.length_b   1.000
_cell.length_c   1.000
_cell.angle_alpha   90.00
_cell.angle_beta   90.00
_cell.angle_gamma   90.00
#
_symmetry.space_group_name_H-M   'P 1'
#
loop_
_entity.id
_entity.type
_entity.pdbx_description
1 polymer ?
#
loop_
_entity_poly.entity_id
_entity_poly.type
_entity_poly.pdbx_seq_one_letter_code
_entity_poly.pdbx_strand_id
1 'polypeptide(L)'
;MKKSKALTSRRSEIQNIYQCYSSSSGGNTLAASALLRFLHMEQMEAAANQETAEGLIDRYEIEETAKENRTMTFEGFYRYMESKDCRVFDQIHTSVYQDMDQPLCHYFISSSHNTYLTGDQLIDCWDGPGAEPVVYHGHTLTSKILFKDVIATVEQHAFEVSPYPVILSLENHCTPTQQD
;
A
#
# COMPACT_ATOMS: atom_id res chain seq x y z
N MET A 1 27.34 -20.25 -35.88
CA MET A 1 26.66 -18.93 -35.78
C MET A 1 26.23 -18.72 -34.34
N LYS A 2 26.70 -17.66 -33.65
CA LYS A 2 26.25 -17.36 -32.29
C LYS A 2 24.83 -16.78 -32.35
N LYS A 3 23.83 -17.47 -31.78
CA LYS A 3 22.49 -16.88 -31.63
C LYS A 3 22.61 -15.70 -30.66
N SER A 4 22.27 -14.50 -31.12
CA SER A 4 22.06 -13.36 -30.22
C SER A 4 20.99 -13.76 -29.21
N LYS A 5 21.30 -13.68 -27.93
CA LYS A 5 20.33 -13.86 -26.85
C LYS A 5 19.53 -12.56 -26.81
N ALA A 6 18.36 -12.55 -27.46
CA ALA A 6 17.48 -11.38 -27.49
C ALA A 6 17.29 -10.88 -26.05
N LEU A 7 17.56 -9.58 -25.82
CA LEU A 7 17.38 -8.98 -24.51
C LEU A 7 15.91 -9.16 -24.11
N THR A 8 15.70 -9.85 -23.00
CA THR A 8 14.38 -10.25 -22.51
C THR A 8 13.48 -9.03 -22.32
N SER A 9 12.39 -8.98 -23.10
CA SER A 9 11.17 -8.21 -22.86
C SER A 9 11.37 -6.84 -22.18
N ARG A 10 12.03 -5.89 -22.85
CA ARG A 10 11.88 -4.48 -22.47
C ARG A 10 10.41 -4.10 -22.65
N ARG A 11 9.81 -3.54 -21.60
CA ARG A 11 8.41 -3.08 -21.58
C ARG A 11 8.22 -2.01 -22.66
N SER A 12 7.59 -2.41 -23.76
CA SER A 12 7.52 -1.62 -24.99
C SER A 12 6.71 -0.34 -24.80
N GLU A 13 5.76 -0.33 -23.87
CA GLU A 13 4.98 0.85 -23.50
C GLU A 13 5.86 1.92 -22.83
N ILE A 14 6.74 1.55 -21.89
CA ILE A 14 7.71 2.49 -21.28
C ILE A 14 8.73 2.95 -22.33
N GLN A 15 9.17 2.04 -23.21
CA GLN A 15 10.12 2.39 -24.27
C GLN A 15 9.53 3.39 -25.28
N ASN A 16 8.25 3.26 -25.63
CA ASN A 16 7.56 4.21 -26.50
C ASN A 16 7.47 5.60 -25.85
N ILE A 17 7.09 5.67 -24.57
CA ILE A 17 7.05 6.93 -23.80
C ILE A 17 8.44 7.59 -23.78
N TYR A 18 9.49 6.83 -23.41
CA TYR A 18 10.86 7.34 -23.42
C TYR A 18 11.28 7.88 -24.80
N GLN A 19 10.89 7.19 -25.88
CA GLN A 19 11.20 7.63 -27.25
C GLN A 19 10.48 8.92 -27.63
N CYS A 20 9.24 9.16 -27.19
CA CYS A 20 8.52 10.42 -27.43
C CYS A 20 9.29 11.63 -26.90
N TYR A 21 9.89 11.52 -25.71
CA TYR A 21 10.58 12.64 -25.06
C TYR A 21 12.08 12.74 -25.39
N SER A 22 12.78 11.61 -25.60
CA SER A 22 14.22 11.60 -25.98
C SER A 22 14.47 12.04 -27.43
N SER A 23 13.59 11.69 -28.38
CA SER A 23 13.77 11.99 -29.82
C SER A 23 13.88 13.48 -30.14
N SER A 24 13.38 14.37 -29.27
CA SER A 24 13.54 15.83 -29.41
C SER A 24 15.00 16.29 -29.33
N SER A 25 15.89 15.47 -28.73
CA SER A 25 17.23 15.87 -28.30
C SER A 25 18.33 15.48 -29.29
N GLY A 26 17.99 14.73 -30.35
CA GLY A 26 18.96 14.22 -31.34
C GLY A 26 19.93 13.13 -30.84
N GLY A 27 19.81 12.70 -29.57
CA GLY A 27 20.65 11.69 -28.94
C GLY A 27 19.85 10.51 -28.40
N ASN A 28 20.55 9.44 -27.99
CA ASN A 28 19.95 8.25 -27.37
C ASN A 28 19.52 8.46 -25.91
N THR A 29 19.79 9.62 -25.31
CA THR A 29 19.47 9.98 -23.92
C THR A 29 18.40 11.06 -23.83
N LEU A 30 17.65 11.06 -22.73
CA LEU A 30 16.62 12.03 -22.38
C LEU A 30 17.26 13.18 -21.58
N ALA A 31 17.35 14.39 -22.15
CA ALA A 31 17.89 15.54 -21.42
C ALA A 31 17.01 15.94 -20.23
N ALA A 32 17.57 16.54 -19.18
CA ALA A 32 16.84 17.00 -17.99
C ALA A 32 15.64 17.90 -18.33
N SER A 33 15.78 18.80 -19.31
CA SER A 33 14.68 19.65 -19.79
C SER A 33 13.58 18.87 -20.52
N ALA A 34 13.91 17.74 -21.15
CA ALA A 34 12.94 16.84 -21.76
C ALA A 34 12.25 15.95 -20.71
N LEU A 35 12.97 15.54 -19.66
CA LEU A 35 12.40 14.88 -18.48
C LEU A 35 11.44 15.83 -17.74
N LEU A 36 11.78 17.11 -17.58
CA LEU A 36 10.88 18.11 -16.98
C LEU A 36 9.56 18.23 -17.77
N ARG A 37 9.61 18.25 -19.11
CA ARG A 37 8.38 18.20 -19.93
C ARG A 37 7.59 16.91 -19.69
N PHE A 38 8.24 15.76 -19.53
CA PHE A 38 7.56 14.51 -19.18
C PHE A 38 6.85 14.61 -17.81
N LEU A 39 7.50 15.18 -16.79
CA LEU A 39 6.90 15.39 -15.47
C LEU A 39 5.62 16.26 -15.55
N HIS A 40 5.68 17.37 -16.30
CA HIS A 40 4.54 18.26 -16.49
C HIS A 40 3.40 17.63 -17.29
N MET A 41 3.71 16.90 -18.36
CA MET A 41 2.70 16.44 -19.34
C MET A 41 2.11 15.07 -19.01
N GLU A 42 2.91 14.15 -18.46
CA GLU A 42 2.51 12.74 -18.23
C GLU A 42 2.37 12.39 -16.74
N GLN A 43 3.07 13.09 -15.85
CA GLN A 43 2.94 12.89 -14.38
C GLN A 43 2.09 13.98 -13.71
N MET A 44 1.67 15.02 -14.45
CA MET A 44 0.88 16.15 -13.97
C MET A 44 1.56 16.96 -12.85
N GLU A 45 2.89 16.86 -12.71
CA GLU A 45 3.70 17.47 -11.66
C GLU A 45 3.96 18.95 -11.91
N ALA A 46 2.90 19.78 -11.94
CA ALA A 46 2.96 21.18 -12.35
C ALA A 46 3.93 22.07 -11.53
N ALA A 47 4.31 21.64 -10.32
CA ALA A 47 5.29 22.32 -9.47
C ALA A 47 6.75 21.91 -9.75
N ALA A 48 6.99 20.86 -10.54
CA ALA A 48 8.34 20.40 -10.87
C ALA A 48 9.11 21.48 -11.64
N ASN A 49 10.42 21.55 -11.39
CA ASN A 49 11.32 22.48 -12.04
C ASN A 49 12.59 21.75 -12.54
N GLN A 50 13.55 22.51 -13.07
CA GLN A 50 14.80 21.95 -13.61
C GLN A 50 15.61 21.18 -12.55
N GLU A 51 15.65 21.66 -11.31
CA GLU A 51 16.32 20.99 -10.18
C GLU A 51 15.59 19.69 -9.80
N THR A 52 14.25 19.65 -9.88
CA THR A 52 13.48 18.41 -9.71
C THR A 52 13.90 17.34 -10.71
N ALA A 53 14.01 17.71 -12.00
CA ALA A 53 14.39 16.77 -13.06
C ALA A 53 15.86 16.32 -12.91
N GLU A 54 16.78 17.22 -12.56
CA GLU A 54 18.18 16.87 -12.30
C GLU A 54 18.34 15.98 -11.05
N GLY A 55 17.58 16.24 -9.99
CA GLY A 55 17.55 15.39 -8.80
C GLY A 55 17.02 13.97 -9.03
N LEU A 56 16.10 13.79 -10.00
CA LEU A 56 15.68 12.46 -10.45
C LEU A 56 16.76 11.76 -11.28
N ILE A 57 17.52 12.48 -12.11
CA ILE A 57 18.69 11.93 -12.83
C ILE A 57 19.74 11.45 -11.84
N ASP A 58 20.11 12.29 -10.87
CA ASP A 58 21.14 11.96 -9.88
C ASP A 58 20.74 10.75 -9.00
N ARG A 59 19.43 10.55 -8.77
CA ARG A 59 18.88 9.43 -7.99
C ARG A 59 18.73 8.12 -8.77
N TYR A 60 18.34 8.17 -10.05
CA TYR A 60 17.92 6.98 -10.80
C TYR A 60 18.83 6.55 -11.94
N GLU A 61 19.65 7.46 -12.48
CA GLU A 61 20.63 7.11 -13.50
C GLU A 61 21.79 6.29 -12.91
N ILE A 62 22.39 5.41 -13.74
CA ILE A 62 23.56 4.61 -13.39
C ILE A 62 24.81 5.14 -14.10
N GLU A 63 24.67 5.52 -15.37
CA GLU A 63 25.78 5.94 -16.20
C GLU A 63 26.26 7.33 -15.76
N GLU A 64 27.41 7.38 -15.08
CA GLU A 64 27.96 8.65 -14.55
C GLU A 64 28.16 9.69 -15.66
N THR A 65 28.56 9.27 -16.88
CA THR A 65 28.64 10.16 -18.04
C THR A 65 27.28 10.75 -18.44
N ALA A 66 26.16 10.05 -18.20
CA ALA A 66 24.83 10.59 -18.46
C ALA A 66 24.44 11.60 -17.37
N LYS A 67 24.75 11.32 -16.09
CA LYS A 67 24.56 12.25 -14.96
C LYS A 67 25.33 13.55 -15.13
N GLU A 68 26.63 13.47 -15.43
CA GLU A 68 27.51 14.62 -15.68
C GLU A 68 26.95 15.53 -16.78
N ASN A 69 26.37 14.94 -17.83
CA ASN A 69 25.75 15.66 -18.95
C ASN A 69 24.29 16.08 -18.68
N ARG A 70 23.74 15.87 -17.47
CA ARG A 70 22.33 16.09 -17.11
C ARG A 70 21.35 15.43 -18.09
N THR A 71 21.61 14.16 -18.40
CA THR A 71 20.74 13.30 -19.23
C THR A 71 20.44 11.97 -18.54
N MET A 72 19.34 11.34 -18.93
CA MET A 72 18.89 10.04 -18.45
C MET A 72 18.87 9.03 -19.59
N THR A 73 19.34 7.81 -19.34
CA THR A 73 19.23 6.67 -20.23
C THR A 73 17.84 6.02 -20.10
N PHE A 74 17.51 5.10 -21.01
CA PHE A 74 16.30 4.29 -20.86
C PHE A 74 16.29 3.49 -19.54
N GLU A 75 17.45 3.05 -19.06
CA GLU A 75 17.55 2.28 -17.81
C GLU A 75 17.28 3.16 -16.58
N GLY A 76 17.84 4.38 -16.54
CA GLY A 76 17.53 5.36 -15.51
C GLY A 76 16.04 5.76 -15.50
N PHE A 77 15.45 5.96 -16.70
CA PHE A 77 14.03 6.26 -16.84
C PHE A 77 13.14 5.10 -16.41
N TYR A 78 13.50 3.86 -16.78
CA TYR A 78 12.78 2.66 -16.36
C TYR A 78 12.78 2.49 -14.83
N ARG A 79 13.93 2.73 -14.19
CA ARG A 79 14.08 2.70 -12.73
C ARG A 79 13.26 3.76 -12.03
N TYR A 80 13.20 4.97 -12.58
CA TYR A 80 12.32 6.03 -12.10
C TYR A 80 10.84 5.62 -12.22
N MET A 81 10.40 5.08 -13.36
CA MET A 81 9.02 4.61 -13.56
C MET A 81 8.61 3.44 -12.65
N GLU A 82 9.56 2.62 -12.16
CA GLU A 82 9.31 1.59 -11.15
C GLU A 82 9.57 2.06 -9.69
N SER A 83 9.93 3.32 -9.50
CA SER A 83 10.33 3.87 -8.20
C SER A 83 9.15 4.21 -7.28
N LYS A 84 9.47 4.69 -6.07
CA LYS A 84 8.46 5.22 -5.15
C LYS A 84 7.86 6.54 -5.62
N ASP A 85 8.61 7.34 -6.40
CA ASP A 85 8.16 8.62 -6.93
C ASP A 85 7.07 8.46 -8.02
N CYS A 86 6.98 7.30 -8.69
CA CYS A 86 5.92 6.98 -9.65
C CYS A 86 4.78 6.11 -9.06
N ARG A 87 4.60 6.11 -7.74
CA ARG A 87 3.49 5.38 -7.11
C ARG A 87 2.17 6.12 -7.30
N VAL A 88 1.17 5.41 -7.83
CA VAL A 88 -0.22 5.92 -7.96
C VAL A 88 -0.87 6.27 -6.61
N PHE A 89 -0.41 5.68 -5.52
CA PHE A 89 -0.82 6.07 -4.17
C PHE A 89 -0.01 7.28 -3.70
N ASP A 90 -0.71 8.39 -3.46
CA ASP A 90 -0.16 9.57 -2.79
C ASP A 90 0.51 9.16 -1.47
N GLN A 91 1.81 9.44 -1.36
CA GLN A 91 2.58 9.07 -0.18
C GLN A 91 2.21 9.92 1.05
N ILE A 92 1.64 11.13 0.88
CA ILE A 92 1.16 11.97 1.99
C ILE A 92 0.02 11.25 2.74
N HIS A 93 -0.84 10.54 2.01
CA HIS A 93 -1.97 9.78 2.55
C HIS A 93 -1.58 8.40 3.12
N THR A 94 -0.28 8.08 3.23
CA THR A 94 0.20 6.82 3.87
C THR A 94 0.39 6.93 5.38
N SER A 95 0.26 8.15 5.93
CA SER A 95 0.19 8.44 7.36
C SER A 95 -1.13 9.13 7.70
N VAL A 96 -1.48 9.24 8.98
CA VAL A 96 -2.68 10.00 9.40
C VAL A 96 -2.54 11.46 8.94
N TYR A 97 -3.49 11.91 8.11
CA TYR A 97 -3.50 13.26 7.51
C TYR A 97 -4.84 13.99 7.67
N GLN A 98 -5.85 13.30 8.21
CA GLN A 98 -7.20 13.82 8.41
C GLN A 98 -7.34 14.44 9.81
N ASP A 99 -8.36 15.28 10.00
CA ASP A 99 -8.79 15.71 11.34
C ASP A 99 -9.33 14.48 12.09
N MET A 100 -8.74 14.15 13.24
CA MET A 100 -9.08 12.98 14.06
C MET A 100 -9.80 13.33 15.37
N ASP A 101 -10.21 14.59 15.54
CA ASP A 101 -10.88 15.11 16.75
C ASP A 101 -12.41 15.27 16.57
N GLN A 102 -12.97 14.85 15.43
CA GLN A 102 -14.42 14.88 15.17
C GLN A 102 -15.17 13.75 15.90
N PRO A 103 -16.51 13.82 16.03
CA PRO A 103 -17.32 12.71 16.51
C PRO A 103 -17.14 11.44 15.67
N LEU A 104 -17.16 10.25 16.30
CA LEU A 104 -16.95 8.95 15.64
C LEU A 104 -17.85 8.71 14.41
N CYS A 105 -19.07 9.25 14.40
CA CYS A 105 -20.00 9.14 13.28
C CYS A 105 -19.62 9.95 12.02
N HIS A 106 -18.52 10.73 12.06
CA HIS A 106 -17.96 11.42 10.89
C HIS A 106 -16.95 10.57 10.12
N TYR A 107 -16.54 9.41 10.65
CA TYR A 107 -15.51 8.54 10.06
C TYR A 107 -16.10 7.26 9.47
N PHE A 108 -15.50 6.78 8.38
CA PHE A 108 -15.64 5.38 7.99
C PHE A 108 -14.71 4.53 8.86
N ILE A 109 -15.29 3.59 9.62
CA ILE A 109 -14.55 2.70 10.51
C ILE A 109 -14.25 1.39 9.76
N SER A 110 -13.00 0.91 9.89
CA SER A 110 -12.59 -0.40 9.34
C SER A 110 -13.19 -1.53 10.19
N SER A 111 -14.41 -1.93 9.86
CA SER A 111 -15.15 -2.96 10.59
C SER A 111 -14.98 -4.35 9.96
N SER A 112 -14.86 -5.37 10.82
CA SER A 112 -15.01 -6.78 10.45
C SER A 112 -16.08 -7.44 11.31
N HIS A 113 -16.48 -8.62 10.91
CA HIS A 113 -17.53 -9.47 11.48
C HIS A 113 -16.80 -10.90 11.46
N ASN A 114 -17.03 -11.81 12.44
CA ASN A 114 -16.38 -13.10 12.88
C ASN A 114 -14.91 -13.14 12.56
N THR A 115 -14.20 -12.20 13.18
CA THR A 115 -12.75 -12.16 13.22
C THR A 115 -12.12 -13.45 13.82
N TYR A 116 -12.92 -14.33 14.46
CA TYR A 116 -12.49 -15.63 14.98
C TYR A 116 -12.58 -16.80 13.99
N LEU A 117 -13.26 -16.64 12.85
CA LEU A 117 -13.28 -17.64 11.79
C LEU A 117 -12.25 -17.28 10.73
N THR A 118 -11.66 -18.28 10.10
CA THR A 118 -10.96 -18.11 8.82
C THR A 118 -11.98 -17.95 7.65
N GLY A 119 -13.10 -17.27 7.91
CA GLY A 119 -14.35 -17.22 7.13
C GLY A 119 -15.40 -16.25 7.71
N ASP A 120 -16.70 -16.41 7.35
CA ASP A 120 -17.78 -15.43 7.62
C ASP A 120 -18.27 -15.28 9.08
N GLN A 121 -19.22 -14.37 9.44
CA GLN A 121 -18.93 -13.17 10.29
C GLN A 121 -19.98 -12.65 11.44
N LEU A 122 -19.58 -12.41 12.76
CA LEU A 122 -19.79 -11.43 13.94
C LEU A 122 -18.74 -11.53 15.18
N ILE A 123 -19.05 -11.79 16.49
CA ILE A 123 -18.24 -12.36 17.64
C ILE A 123 -19.30 -12.97 18.57
N ASP A 124 -19.46 -14.29 18.49
CA ASP A 124 -20.64 -14.97 19.04
C ASP A 124 -20.26 -15.67 20.35
N CYS A 125 -20.65 -15.10 21.49
CA CYS A 125 -20.33 -15.62 22.83
C CYS A 125 -21.42 -16.60 23.31
N TRP A 126 -21.04 -17.80 23.69
CA TRP A 126 -21.93 -18.87 24.15
C TRP A 126 -21.41 -19.55 25.41
N ASP A 127 -22.34 -20.13 26.19
CA ASP A 127 -22.01 -20.98 27.34
C ASP A 127 -21.07 -22.13 26.94
N GLY A 128 -19.94 -22.24 27.66
CA GLY A 128 -18.97 -23.32 27.49
C GLY A 128 -18.88 -24.26 28.70
N PRO A 129 -18.10 -25.36 28.56
CA PRO A 129 -17.91 -26.32 29.63
C PRO A 129 -17.07 -25.72 30.76
N GLY A 130 -17.39 -26.06 32.02
CA GLY A 130 -16.61 -25.59 33.17
C GLY A 130 -16.83 -24.12 33.54
N ALA A 131 -17.94 -23.51 33.08
CA ALA A 131 -18.25 -22.08 33.25
C ALA A 131 -17.25 -21.12 32.54
N GLU A 132 -16.63 -21.60 31.46
CA GLU A 132 -15.72 -20.84 30.61
C GLU A 132 -16.41 -20.52 29.28
N PRO A 133 -16.74 -19.25 28.98
CA PRO A 133 -17.43 -18.89 27.74
C PRO A 133 -16.62 -19.26 26.49
N VAL A 134 -17.33 -19.71 25.45
CA VAL A 134 -16.74 -20.09 24.16
C VAL A 134 -17.25 -19.19 23.04
N VAL A 135 -16.42 -19.00 22.03
CA VAL A 135 -16.75 -18.25 20.82
C VAL A 135 -16.84 -19.22 19.63
N TYR A 136 -18.01 -19.25 18.97
CA TYR A 136 -18.28 -20.01 17.75
C TYR A 136 -19.62 -19.62 17.12
N HIS A 137 -19.81 -19.90 15.83
CA HIS A 137 -21.05 -19.51 15.16
C HIS A 137 -22.21 -20.46 15.50
N GLY A 138 -23.22 -19.92 16.17
CA GLY A 138 -24.36 -20.66 16.70
C GLY A 138 -25.05 -21.56 15.68
N HIS A 139 -25.49 -22.74 16.11
CA HIS A 139 -26.21 -23.71 15.27
C HIS A 139 -25.47 -24.24 14.02
N THR A 140 -24.15 -24.04 13.91
CA THR A 140 -23.34 -24.56 12.80
C THR A 140 -22.26 -25.56 13.25
N LEU A 141 -21.46 -26.04 12.29
CA LEU A 141 -20.35 -26.98 12.51
C LEU A 141 -18.99 -26.27 12.72
N THR A 142 -18.98 -24.97 13.01
CA THR A 142 -17.73 -24.24 13.26
C THR A 142 -17.02 -24.72 14.52
N SER A 143 -15.68 -24.74 14.48
CA SER A 143 -14.84 -25.00 15.65
C SER A 143 -15.05 -23.93 16.74
N LYS A 144 -14.89 -24.34 18.00
CA LYS A 144 -15.00 -23.46 19.17
C LYS A 144 -13.62 -23.05 19.68
N ILE A 145 -13.49 -21.81 20.12
CA ILE A 145 -12.34 -21.28 20.86
C ILE A 145 -12.81 -20.66 22.18
N LEU A 146 -11.91 -20.42 23.14
CA LEU A 146 -12.28 -19.81 24.42
C LEU A 146 -12.38 -18.29 24.29
N PHE A 147 -13.37 -17.68 24.93
CA PHE A 147 -13.53 -16.22 24.91
C PHE A 147 -12.31 -15.49 25.47
N LYS A 148 -11.69 -16.00 26.55
CA LYS A 148 -10.47 -15.42 27.12
C LYS A 148 -9.28 -15.42 26.16
N ASP A 149 -9.16 -16.42 25.29
CA ASP A 149 -8.08 -16.50 24.30
C ASP A 149 -8.30 -15.46 23.19
N VAL A 150 -9.57 -15.19 22.83
CA VAL A 150 -9.95 -14.08 21.93
C VAL A 150 -9.58 -12.75 22.54
N ILE A 151 -9.94 -12.50 23.81
CA ILE A 151 -9.64 -11.23 24.48
C ILE A 151 -8.13 -11.01 24.66
N ALA A 152 -7.37 -12.04 25.03
CA ALA A 152 -5.91 -11.96 25.10
C ALA A 152 -5.26 -11.67 23.74
N THR A 153 -5.80 -12.26 22.66
CA THR A 153 -5.35 -11.98 21.28
C THR A 153 -5.68 -10.54 20.87
N VAL A 154 -6.87 -10.03 21.22
CA VAL A 154 -7.23 -8.62 20.98
C VAL A 154 -6.32 -7.69 21.77
N GLU A 155 -6.08 -7.94 23.07
CA GLU A 155 -5.18 -7.14 23.90
C GLU A 155 -3.78 -7.04 23.29
N GLN A 156 -3.24 -8.16 22.79
CA GLN A 156 -1.93 -8.20 22.14
C GLN A 156 -1.87 -7.39 20.83
N HIS A 157 -2.90 -7.48 19.98
CA HIS A 157 -2.83 -6.98 18.61
C HIS A 157 -3.61 -5.69 18.32
N ALA A 158 -4.49 -5.23 19.23
CA ALA A 158 -5.43 -4.12 19.01
C ALA A 158 -4.79 -2.83 18.47
N PHE A 159 -3.54 -2.54 18.86
CA PHE A 159 -2.86 -1.28 18.56
C PHE A 159 -1.53 -1.43 17.81
N GLU A 160 -1.21 -2.61 17.26
CA GLU A 160 0.05 -2.84 16.54
C GLU A 160 0.18 -2.00 15.25
N VAL A 161 -0.94 -1.73 14.58
CA VAL A 161 -0.99 -1.05 13.27
C VAL A 161 -1.71 0.30 13.30
N SER A 162 -2.36 0.64 14.42
CA SER A 162 -3.19 1.85 14.58
C SER A 162 -3.32 2.22 16.05
N PRO A 163 -3.18 3.50 16.46
CA PRO A 163 -3.43 3.93 17.83
C PRO A 163 -4.92 4.20 18.13
N TYR A 164 -5.80 4.09 17.13
CA TYR A 164 -7.22 4.44 17.26
C TYR A 164 -8.05 3.35 17.94
N PRO A 165 -9.18 3.69 18.58
CA PRO A 165 -9.96 2.75 19.38
C PRO A 165 -10.48 1.56 18.58
N VAL A 166 -10.37 0.38 19.18
CA VAL A 166 -11.02 -0.86 18.72
C VAL A 166 -12.43 -0.95 19.33
N ILE A 167 -13.41 -1.35 18.53
CA ILE A 167 -14.79 -1.59 18.96
C ILE A 167 -15.05 -3.10 18.88
N LEU A 168 -15.34 -3.73 20.03
CA LEU A 168 -15.78 -5.13 20.08
C LEU A 168 -17.31 -5.19 20.08
N SER A 169 -17.88 -5.72 18.99
CA SER A 169 -19.30 -6.05 18.93
C SER A 169 -19.50 -7.48 19.42
N LEU A 170 -20.17 -7.65 20.56
CA LEU A 170 -20.42 -8.95 21.18
C LEU A 170 -21.86 -9.39 20.91
N GLU A 171 -22.05 -10.54 20.27
CA GLU A 171 -23.34 -11.22 20.19
C GLU A 171 -23.43 -12.22 21.36
N ASN A 172 -24.19 -11.85 22.40
CA ASN A 172 -24.17 -12.54 23.69
C ASN A 172 -25.34 -13.54 23.85
N HIS A 173 -25.01 -14.83 23.84
CA HIS A 173 -25.91 -15.95 24.12
C HIS A 173 -25.57 -16.68 25.42
N CYS A 174 -24.70 -16.12 26.26
CA CYS A 174 -24.33 -16.71 27.54
C CYS A 174 -25.47 -16.58 28.57
N THR A 175 -25.59 -17.53 29.48
CA THR A 175 -26.41 -17.39 30.70
C THR A 175 -25.79 -16.33 31.62
N PRO A 176 -26.57 -15.66 32.49
CA PRO A 176 -26.03 -14.60 33.38
C PRO A 176 -24.79 -15.03 34.17
N THR A 177 -24.75 -16.29 34.64
CA THR A 177 -23.59 -16.89 35.34
C THR A 177 -22.30 -16.94 34.52
N GLN A 178 -22.39 -16.87 33.18
CA GLN A 178 -21.25 -16.81 32.24
C GLN A 178 -21.12 -15.42 31.57
N GLN A 179 -21.87 -14.42 32.04
CA GLN A 179 -21.72 -13.00 31.67
C GLN A 179 -20.96 -12.19 32.74
N ASP A 180 -21.02 -12.65 34.01
CA ASP A 180 -20.32 -12.09 35.18
C ASP A 180 -18.80 -12.43 35.19
#